data_AF-A0AAU0T2W2-F1
#
_entry.id   AF-A0AAU0T2W2-F1
#
_cell.length_a   1.000
_cell.length_b   1.000
_cell.length_c   1.000
_cell.angle_alpha   90.00
_cell.angle_beta   90.00
_cell.angle_gamma   90.00
#
_symmetry.space_group_name_H-M   'P 1'
#
loop_
_entity.id
_entity.type
_entity.pdbx_description
1 polymer ?
#
loop_
_entity_poly.entity_id
_entity_poly.type
_entity_poly.pdbx_seq_one_letter_code
_entity_poly.pdbx_strand_id
1 'polypeptide(L)'
;MQVESFFEWLGQTLGAIIRFVVDGLDWLFKILGHAGGNFVEGLSRTLGMNTSLISLIALIVGLMFLYSAIRAFMRASIISGIIWMILGLWLLSWIIH
;
A
#
# COMPACT_ATOMS: atom_id res chain seq x y z
N MET A 1 49.77 11.55 -13.16
CA MET A 1 49.23 12.48 -14.19
C MET A 1 48.22 11.81 -15.14
N GLN A 2 48.58 10.90 -16.07
CA GLN A 2 47.57 10.29 -16.98
C GLN A 2 46.62 9.29 -16.30
N VAL A 3 47.11 8.57 -15.28
CA VAL A 3 46.32 7.58 -14.54
C VAL A 3 45.30 8.26 -13.62
N GLU A 4 45.65 9.38 -12.97
CA GLU A 4 44.69 10.18 -12.17
C GLU A 4 43.50 10.65 -13.01
N SER A 5 43.73 11.09 -14.25
CA SER A 5 42.66 11.54 -15.14
C SER A 5 41.68 10.42 -15.54
N PHE A 6 42.15 9.18 -15.65
CA PHE A 6 41.30 8.02 -15.96
C PHE A 6 40.40 7.63 -14.78
N PHE A 7 40.95 7.56 -13.56
CA PHE A 7 40.17 7.25 -12.36
C PHE A 7 39.19 8.39 -12.01
N GLU A 8 39.56 9.63 -12.29
CA GLU A 8 38.69 10.81 -12.10
C GLU A 8 37.47 10.78 -13.02
N TRP A 9 37.65 10.55 -14.32
CA TRP A 9 36.49 10.46 -15.23
C TRP A 9 35.61 9.27 -14.87
N LEU A 10 36.21 8.14 -14.48
CA LEU A 10 35.47 6.90 -14.18
C LEU A 10 34.58 7.11 -12.95
N GLY A 11 35.12 7.74 -11.91
CA GLY A 11 34.36 8.13 -10.72
C GLY A 11 33.23 9.10 -11.04
N GLN A 12 33.47 10.11 -11.87
CA GLN A 12 32.43 11.05 -12.31
C GLN A 12 31.33 10.38 -13.12
N THR A 13 31.69 9.52 -14.06
CA THR A 13 30.73 8.83 -14.95
C THR A 13 29.88 7.86 -14.15
N LEU A 14 30.50 7.04 -13.29
CA LEU A 14 29.77 6.12 -12.42
C LEU A 14 28.90 6.88 -11.40
N GLY A 15 29.41 7.97 -10.82
CA GLY A 15 28.65 8.83 -9.92
C GLY A 15 27.43 9.45 -10.60
N ALA A 16 27.56 9.90 -11.85
CA ALA A 16 26.46 10.43 -12.65
C ALA A 16 25.39 9.37 -12.94
N ILE A 17 25.80 8.14 -13.26
CA ILE A 17 24.86 7.01 -13.47
C ILE A 17 24.11 6.68 -12.18
N ILE A 18 24.81 6.55 -11.05
CA ILE A 18 24.19 6.28 -9.75
C ILE A 18 23.20 7.39 -9.41
N ARG A 19 23.59 8.66 -9.59
CA ARG A 19 22.73 9.81 -9.32
C ARG A 19 21.49 9.80 -10.19
N PHE A 20 21.61 9.49 -11.48
CA PHE A 20 20.46 9.34 -12.38
C PHE A 20 19.47 8.28 -11.88
N VAL A 21 19.96 7.12 -11.43
CA VAL A 21 19.10 6.06 -10.87
C VAL A 21 18.45 6.50 -9.58
N VAL A 22 19.19 7.12 -8.66
CA VAL A 22 18.66 7.61 -7.37
C VAL A 22 17.61 8.69 -7.57
N ASP A 23 17.89 9.69 -8.43
CA ASP A 23 16.96 10.78 -8.72
C ASP A 23 15.68 10.24 -9.42
N GLY A 24 15.84 9.26 -10.32
CA GLY A 24 14.72 8.59 -10.97
C GLY A 24 13.86 7.80 -9.98
N LEU A 25 14.48 7.05 -9.06
CA LEU A 25 13.78 6.34 -8.00
C LEU A 25 13.11 7.30 -7.01
N ASP A 26 13.76 8.39 -6.62
CA ASP A 26 13.18 9.41 -5.74
C ASP A 26 11.94 10.05 -6.37
N TRP A 27 11.99 10.39 -7.66
CA TRP A 27 10.83 10.87 -8.40
C TRP A 27 9.70 9.83 -8.45
N LEU A 28 10.02 8.57 -8.74
CA LEU A 28 9.05 7.47 -8.76
C LEU A 28 8.39 7.29 -7.38
N PHE A 29 9.18 7.21 -6.32
CA PHE A 29 8.66 7.04 -4.96
C PHE A 29 7.86 8.26 -4.50
N LYS A 30 8.22 9.47 -4.90
CA LYS A 30 7.40 10.66 -4.66
C LYS A 30 6.04 10.52 -5.31
N ILE A 31 5.96 10.17 -6.60
CA ILE A 31 4.66 10.04 -7.28
C ILE A 31 3.83 8.92 -6.65
N LEU A 32 4.41 7.74 -6.44
CA LEU A 32 3.72 6.61 -5.84
C LEU A 32 3.29 6.91 -4.39
N GLY A 33 4.13 7.60 -3.62
CA GLY A 33 3.84 8.02 -2.27
C GLY A 33 2.69 9.02 -2.20
N HIS A 34 2.68 10.04 -3.07
CA HIS A 34 1.57 10.99 -3.15
C HIS A 34 0.28 10.32 -3.64
N ALA A 35 0.35 9.49 -4.69
CA ALA A 35 -0.82 8.78 -5.21
C ALA A 35 -1.40 7.80 -4.18
N GLY A 36 -0.54 7.02 -3.52
CA GLY A 36 -0.91 6.11 -2.44
C GLY A 36 -1.49 6.84 -1.23
N GLY A 37 -0.85 7.94 -0.81
CA GLY A 37 -1.35 8.80 0.27
C GLY A 37 -2.74 9.36 -0.04
N ASN A 38 -2.92 9.95 -1.22
CA ASN A 38 -4.20 10.49 -1.67
C ASN A 38 -5.30 9.41 -1.78
N PHE A 39 -4.93 8.20 -2.24
CA PHE A 39 -5.84 7.06 -2.28
C PHE A 39 -6.31 6.67 -0.88
N VAL A 40 -5.38 6.49 0.06
CA VAL A 40 -5.71 6.15 1.45
C VAL A 40 -6.53 7.26 2.10
N GLU A 41 -6.20 8.52 1.88
CA GLU A 41 -6.96 9.65 2.40
C GLU A 41 -8.39 9.70 1.83
N GLY A 42 -8.55 9.46 0.52
CA GLY A 42 -9.85 9.38 -0.13
C GLY A 42 -10.71 8.23 0.39
N LEU A 43 -10.10 7.04 0.59
CA LEU A 43 -10.76 5.90 1.23
C LEU A 43 -11.20 6.24 2.67
N SER A 44 -10.27 6.75 3.48
CA SER A 44 -10.54 7.15 4.86
C SER A 44 -11.68 8.16 4.95
N ARG A 45 -11.68 9.19 4.11
CA ARG A 45 -12.75 10.20 4.07
C ARG A 45 -14.09 9.60 3.66
N THR A 46 -14.11 8.73 2.65
CA THR A 46 -15.35 8.11 2.15
C THR A 46 -15.95 7.15 3.18
N LEU A 47 -15.09 6.48 3.95
CA LEU A 47 -15.46 5.52 4.97
C LEU A 47 -15.62 6.14 6.37
N GLY A 48 -15.46 7.45 6.55
CA GLY A 48 -15.49 8.06 7.89
C GLY A 48 -14.41 7.52 8.84
N MET A 49 -13.29 7.04 8.28
CA MET A 49 -12.23 6.39 9.03
C MET A 49 -11.06 7.35 9.26
N ASN A 50 -10.36 7.16 10.37
CA ASN A 50 -9.12 7.90 10.63
C ASN A 50 -7.96 7.39 9.74
N THR A 51 -7.14 8.29 9.23
CA THR A 51 -5.97 7.93 8.40
C THR A 51 -4.83 7.42 9.28
N SER A 52 -4.92 6.16 9.71
CA SER A 52 -3.88 5.48 10.48
C SER A 52 -3.49 4.12 9.86
N LEU A 53 -2.23 3.71 10.03
CA LEU A 53 -1.76 2.39 9.57
C LEU A 53 -2.56 1.24 10.19
N ILE A 54 -2.96 1.38 11.45
CA ILE A 54 -3.77 0.38 12.16
C ILE A 54 -5.14 0.25 11.50
N SER A 55 -5.79 1.38 11.21
CA SER A 55 -7.09 1.41 10.53
C SER A 55 -7.00 0.83 9.11
N LEU A 56 -5.92 1.08 8.37
CA LEU A 56 -5.67 0.50 7.05
C LEU A 56 -5.53 -1.03 7.11
N ILE A 57 -4.74 -1.55 8.06
CA ILE A 57 -4.58 -2.99 8.25
C ILE A 57 -5.92 -3.62 8.64
N ALA A 58 -6.64 -3.01 9.58
CA ALA A 58 -7.96 -3.46 9.99
C ALA A 58 -8.97 -3.47 8.82
N LEU A 59 -8.92 -2.46 7.94
CA LEU A 59 -9.72 -2.42 6.71
C LEU A 59 -9.39 -3.61 5.80
N ILE A 60 -8.11 -3.88 5.52
CA ILE A 60 -7.70 -5.02 4.69
C ILE A 60 -8.21 -6.34 5.29
N VAL A 61 -8.03 -6.53 6.60
CA VAL A 61 -8.50 -7.74 7.29
C VAL A 61 -10.04 -7.85 7.24
N GLY A 62 -10.77 -6.75 7.47
CA GLY A 62 -12.22 -6.72 7.36
C GLY A 62 -12.71 -7.09 5.96
N LEU A 63 -12.07 -6.57 4.91
CA LEU A 63 -12.35 -6.94 3.53
C LEU A 63 -12.02 -8.41 3.24
N MET A 64 -10.95 -8.97 3.81
CA MET A 64 -10.65 -10.40 3.68
C MET A 64 -11.73 -11.29 4.31
N PHE A 65 -12.32 -10.88 5.44
CA PHE A 65 -13.46 -11.58 6.03
C PHE A 65 -14.70 -11.49 5.14
N LEU A 66 -15.03 -10.31 4.61
CA LEU A 66 -16.14 -10.16 3.66
C LEU A 66 -15.93 -10.99 2.38
N TYR A 67 -14.73 -11.01 1.83
CA TYR A 67 -14.40 -11.89 0.70
C TYR A 67 -14.58 -13.37 1.04
N SER A 68 -14.17 -13.79 2.24
CA SER A 68 -14.36 -15.15 2.72
C SER A 68 -15.83 -15.51 2.89
N ALA A 69 -16.66 -14.57 3.32
CA ALA A 69 -18.12 -14.74 3.41
C ALA A 69 -18.75 -14.98 2.04
N ILE A 70 -18.42 -14.13 1.06
CA ILE A 70 -18.87 -14.28 -0.34
C ILE A 70 -18.43 -15.63 -0.89
N ARG A 71 -17.16 -15.99 -0.70
CA ARG A 71 -16.60 -17.28 -1.14
C ARG A 71 -17.31 -18.47 -0.49
N ALA A 72 -17.70 -18.36 0.78
CA ALA A 72 -18.44 -19.40 1.49
C ALA A 72 -19.86 -19.59 0.94
N PHE A 73 -20.57 -18.48 0.64
CA PHE A 73 -21.89 -18.54 0.01
C PHE A 73 -21.84 -19.18 -1.38
N MET A 74 -20.82 -18.86 -2.19
CA MET A 74 -20.60 -19.51 -3.49
C MET A 74 -20.36 -21.02 -3.39
N ARG A 75 -19.88 -21.50 -2.24
CA ARG A 75 -19.65 -22.93 -1.95
C ARG A 75 -20.85 -23.60 -1.27
N ALA A 76 -22.02 -22.96 -1.28
CA ALA A 76 -23.23 -23.40 -0.58
C ALA A 76 -23.05 -23.60 0.94
N SER A 77 -22.04 -22.97 1.55
CA SER A 77 -21.81 -23.02 2.99
C SER A 77 -22.38 -21.77 3.67
N ILE A 78 -23.68 -21.81 3.96
CA ILE A 78 -24.42 -20.66 4.50
C ILE A 78 -23.91 -20.26 5.89
N ILE A 79 -23.72 -21.24 6.77
CA ILE A 79 -23.32 -20.97 8.17
C ILE A 79 -21.93 -20.30 8.20
N SER A 80 -20.95 -20.84 7.48
CA SER A 80 -19.62 -20.22 7.44
C SER A 80 -19.65 -18.84 6.79
N GLY A 81 -20.48 -18.65 5.75
CA GLY A 81 -20.70 -17.34 5.14
C GLY A 81 -21.19 -16.31 6.14
N ILE A 82 -22.19 -16.66 6.95
CA ILE A 82 -22.73 -15.77 8.00
C ILE A 82 -21.66 -15.44 9.05
N ILE A 83 -20.89 -16.43 9.51
CA ILE A 83 -19.82 -16.21 10.50
C ILE A 83 -18.80 -15.20 9.97
N TRP A 84 -18.28 -15.42 8.76
CA TRP A 84 -17.31 -14.51 8.15
C TRP A 84 -17.90 -13.12 7.89
N MET A 85 -19.18 -13.04 7.51
CA MET A 85 -19.88 -11.79 7.27
C MET A 85 -19.99 -10.97 8.56
N ILE A 86 -20.43 -11.59 9.66
CA ILE A 86 -20.55 -10.92 10.95
C ILE A 86 -19.17 -10.45 11.45
N LEU A 87 -18.14 -11.31 11.36
CA LEU A 87 -16.78 -10.93 11.76
C LEU A 87 -16.22 -9.77 10.94
N GLY A 88 -16.44 -9.79 9.62
CA GLY A 88 -16.03 -8.69 8.73
C GLY A 88 -16.74 -7.39 9.05
N LEU A 89 -18.06 -7.41 9.15
CA LEU A 89 -18.86 -6.22 9.46
C LEU A 89 -18.56 -5.68 10.85
N TRP A 90 -18.38 -6.55 11.85
CA TRP A 90 -18.03 -6.15 13.21
C TRP A 90 -16.70 -5.41 13.26
N LEU A 91 -15.66 -5.95 12.59
CA LEU A 91 -14.36 -5.29 12.52
C LEU A 91 -14.42 -3.96 11.77
N LEU A 92 -15.15 -3.90 10.66
CA LEU A 92 -15.32 -2.66 9.88
C LEU A 92 -16.11 -1.59 10.65
N SER A 93 -17.10 -2.01 11.46
CA SER A 93 -17.86 -1.10 12.31
C SER A 93 -17.01 -0.41 13.38
N TRP A 94 -15.83 -0.97 13.73
CA TRP A 94 -14.91 -0.35 14.68
C TRP A 94 -14.01 0.70 14.07
N ILE A 95 -13.91 0.75 12.73
CA ILE A 95 -13.01 1.70 12.04
C ILE A 95 -13.78 2.81 11.32
N ILE A 96 -15.04 2.57 10.93
CA ILE A 96 -15.93 3.53 10.26
C ILE A 96 -16.69 4.33 11.34
N HIS A 97 -16.56 5.67 11.36
CA HIS A 97 -17.21 6.56 12.34
C HIS A 97 -17.92 7.74 11.65
#